data_AF-A0A9R1WC29-F1
#
_entry.id   AF-A0A9R1WC29-F1
#
_cell.length_a   1.000
_cell.length_b   1.000
_cell.length_c   1.000
_cell.angle_alpha   90.00
_cell.angle_beta   90.00
_cell.angle_gamma   90.00
#
_symmetry.space_group_name_H-M   'P 1'
#
loop_
_entity.id
_entity.type
_entity.pdbx_description
1 polymer ?
#
loop_
_entity_poly.entity_id
_entity_poly.type
_entity_poly.pdbx_seq_one_letter_code
_entity_poly.pdbx_strand_id
1 'polypeptide(L)'
;MVTAHFAFLFFAFLQNLPTARDVCNDILFWDSEFILSFYQETSAIIKSKKCDPGLRKALLQIKDYDNWDQVLDKALVEDIKHHAKNITADLCGLIQGIRNKYTHRDEFTKPLKSLFGEDTTGLEAYFRYKFPRLLMDVYKVMKEHCVRGPFRQKYFGE
;
A
#
# COMPACT_ATOMS: atom_id res chain seq x y z
N MET A 1 -36.96 -5.90 -27.15
CA MET A 1 -35.48 -5.83 -27.23
C MET A 1 -34.82 -5.30 -25.96
N VAL A 2 -35.45 -4.44 -25.15
CA VAL A 2 -34.85 -3.87 -23.92
C VAL A 2 -34.62 -4.90 -22.80
N THR A 3 -35.49 -5.90 -22.67
CA THR A 3 -35.41 -6.95 -21.63
C THR A 3 -34.24 -7.91 -21.81
N ALA A 4 -33.87 -8.24 -23.05
CA ALA A 4 -32.73 -9.11 -23.34
C ALA A 4 -31.38 -8.44 -23.03
N HIS A 5 -31.28 -7.13 -23.25
CA HIS A 5 -30.06 -6.36 -22.95
C HIS A 5 -29.85 -6.21 -21.44
N PHE A 6 -30.92 -5.97 -20.68
CA PHE A 6 -30.86 -5.94 -19.21
C PHE A 6 -30.52 -7.31 -18.61
N ALA A 7 -31.08 -8.39 -19.15
CA ALA A 7 -30.75 -9.74 -18.71
C ALA A 7 -29.27 -10.08 -18.98
N PHE A 8 -28.72 -9.65 -20.12
CA PHE A 8 -27.31 -9.85 -20.45
C PHE A 8 -26.37 -9.04 -19.55
N LEU A 9 -26.68 -7.76 -19.30
CA LEU A 9 -25.90 -6.92 -18.39
C LEU A 9 -25.95 -7.42 -16.94
N PHE A 10 -27.12 -7.89 -16.49
CA PHE A 10 -27.27 -8.47 -15.16
C PHE A 10 -26.54 -9.81 -15.04
N PHE A 11 -26.60 -10.66 -16.06
CA PHE A 11 -25.86 -11.93 -16.08
C PHE A 11 -24.35 -11.69 -16.12
N ALA A 12 -23.86 -10.74 -16.93
CA ALA A 12 -22.46 -10.34 -16.93
C ALA A 12 -22.02 -9.74 -15.58
N PHE A 13 -22.89 -9.00 -14.90
CA PHE A 13 -22.62 -8.51 -13.53
C PHE A 13 -22.51 -9.67 -12.53
N LEU A 14 -23.45 -10.63 -12.57
CA LEU A 14 -23.44 -11.80 -11.69
C LEU A 14 -22.21 -12.71 -11.90
N GLN A 15 -21.72 -12.82 -13.14
CA GLN A 15 -20.50 -13.59 -13.45
C GLN A 15 -19.21 -12.94 -12.93
N ASN A 16 -19.23 -11.65 -12.59
CA ASN A 16 -18.09 -10.90 -12.06
C ASN A 16 -18.24 -10.57 -10.57
N LEU A 17 -19.23 -11.15 -9.89
CA LEU A 17 -19.35 -10.97 -8.44
C LEU A 17 -18.20 -11.67 -7.72
N PRO A 18 -17.55 -10.99 -6.75
CA PRO A 18 -16.55 -11.64 -5.91
C PRO A 18 -17.21 -12.77 -5.12
N THR A 19 -16.52 -13.89 -4.99
CA THR A 19 -16.95 -14.97 -4.10
C THR A 19 -16.88 -14.48 -2.65
N ALA A 20 -17.55 -15.17 -1.73
CA ALA A 20 -17.42 -14.86 -0.29
C ALA A 20 -15.95 -14.91 0.18
N ARG A 21 -15.14 -15.80 -0.40
CA ARG A 21 -13.69 -15.86 -0.15
C ARG A 21 -12.99 -14.61 -0.66
N ASP A 22 -13.33 -14.13 -1.86
CA ASP A 22 -12.75 -12.91 -2.43
C ASP A 22 -13.12 -11.68 -1.59
N VAL A 23 -14.36 -11.61 -1.09
CA VAL A 23 -14.80 -10.54 -0.17
C VAL A 23 -14.07 -10.62 1.17
N CYS A 24 -13.93 -11.80 1.77
CA CYS A 24 -13.21 -11.94 3.05
C CYS A 24 -11.71 -11.62 2.94
N ASN A 25 -11.12 -11.78 1.75
CA ASN A 25 -9.73 -11.42 1.47
C ASN A 25 -9.57 -9.97 0.97
N ASP A 26 -10.66 -9.21 0.87
CA ASP A 26 -10.64 -7.84 0.38
C ASP A 26 -9.82 -6.94 1.32
N ILE A 27 -9.11 -5.98 0.71
CA ILE A 27 -8.30 -4.98 1.40
C ILE A 27 -9.08 -4.19 2.45
N LEU A 28 -10.41 -4.13 2.34
CA LEU A 28 -11.30 -3.48 3.30
C LEU A 28 -11.31 -4.16 4.68
N PHE A 29 -10.94 -5.44 4.76
CA PHE A 29 -10.92 -6.19 6.01
C PHE A 29 -9.51 -6.34 6.61
N TRP A 30 -8.50 -5.76 5.98
CA TRP A 30 -7.14 -5.85 6.49
C TRP A 30 -6.97 -4.97 7.73
N ASP A 31 -6.38 -5.54 8.77
CA ASP A 31 -5.97 -4.78 9.94
C ASP A 31 -4.71 -3.94 9.67
N SER A 32 -4.42 -3.03 10.59
CA SER A 32 -3.29 -2.10 10.49
C SER A 32 -1.94 -2.82 10.35
N GLU A 33 -1.77 -3.94 11.05
CA GLU A 33 -0.54 -4.73 11.02
C GLU A 33 -0.34 -5.34 9.62
N PHE A 34 -1.41 -5.91 9.06
CA PHE A 34 -1.40 -6.54 7.76
C PHE A 34 -1.18 -5.53 6.62
N ILE A 35 -1.80 -4.34 6.71
CA ILE A 35 -1.56 -3.22 5.78
C ILE A 35 -0.09 -2.76 5.83
N LEU A 36 0.47 -2.57 7.03
CA LEU A 36 1.87 -2.16 7.17
C LEU A 36 2.84 -3.25 6.71
N SER A 37 2.52 -4.52 6.95
CA SER A 37 3.24 -5.69 6.42
C SER A 37 3.24 -5.69 4.88
N PHE A 38 2.11 -5.37 4.25
CA PHE A 38 2.00 -5.24 2.79
C PHE A 38 2.94 -4.18 2.23
N TYR A 39 3.00 -2.98 2.83
CA TYR A 39 3.95 -1.95 2.43
C TYR A 39 5.40 -2.36 2.66
N GLN A 40 5.68 -3.06 3.77
CA GLN A 40 7.02 -3.54 4.08
C GLN A 40 7.53 -4.52 3.02
N GLU A 41 6.73 -5.53 2.68
CA GLU A 41 7.08 -6.52 1.66
C GLU A 41 7.12 -5.91 0.26
N THR A 42 6.19 -5.01 -0.06
CA THR A 42 6.20 -4.24 -1.32
C THR A 42 7.50 -3.46 -1.46
N SER A 43 7.95 -2.75 -0.41
CA SER A 43 9.23 -2.04 -0.41
C SER A 43 10.41 -2.99 -0.65
N ALA A 44 10.39 -4.19 -0.05
CA ALA A 44 11.43 -5.20 -0.26
C ALA A 44 11.48 -5.70 -1.72
N ILE A 45 10.31 -5.91 -2.34
CA ILE A 45 10.21 -6.30 -3.75
C ILE A 45 10.76 -5.18 -4.65
N ILE A 46 10.35 -3.94 -4.44
CA ILE A 46 10.80 -2.78 -5.24
C ILE A 46 12.32 -2.62 -5.19
N LYS A 47 12.94 -2.84 -4.02
CA LYS A 47 14.39 -2.73 -3.81
C LYS A 47 15.18 -3.94 -4.29
N SER A 48 14.53 -5.06 -4.54
CA SER A 48 15.18 -6.27 -5.03
C SER A 48 15.81 -6.02 -6.39
N LYS A 49 17.03 -6.55 -6.62
CA LYS A 49 17.65 -6.56 -7.95
C LYS A 49 16.84 -7.34 -9.00
N LYS A 50 15.92 -8.19 -8.53
CA LYS A 50 14.99 -8.99 -9.35
C LYS A 50 13.62 -8.31 -9.51
N CYS A 51 13.46 -7.07 -9.04
CA CYS A 51 12.23 -6.31 -9.23
C CYS A 51 11.91 -6.23 -10.73
N ASP A 52 10.67 -6.53 -11.10
CA ASP A 52 10.20 -6.32 -12.46
C ASP A 52 10.32 -4.82 -12.80
N PRO A 53 11.06 -4.45 -13.87
CA PRO A 53 11.11 -3.07 -14.34
C PRO A 53 9.72 -2.50 -14.64
N GLY A 54 8.78 -3.34 -15.10
CA GLY A 54 7.38 -2.99 -15.32
C GLY A 54 6.68 -2.54 -14.04
N LEU A 55 6.78 -3.33 -12.96
CA LEU A 55 6.26 -2.98 -11.63
C LEU A 55 6.75 -1.61 -11.16
N ARG A 56 8.08 -1.39 -11.17
CA ARG A 56 8.64 -0.11 -10.70
C ARG A 56 8.18 1.05 -11.56
N LYS A 57 8.12 0.86 -12.88
CA LYS A 57 7.64 1.88 -13.81
C LYS A 57 6.17 2.22 -13.55
N ALA A 58 5.31 1.22 -13.35
CA ALA A 58 3.89 1.41 -13.08
C ALA A 58 3.66 2.19 -11.77
N LEU A 59 4.39 1.88 -10.70
CA LEU A 59 4.34 2.66 -9.46
C LEU A 59 4.77 4.12 -9.69
N LEU A 60 5.86 4.34 -10.42
CA LEU A 60 6.37 5.69 -10.69
C LEU A 60 5.47 6.52 -11.62
N GLN A 61 4.55 5.89 -12.35
CA GLN A 61 3.54 6.59 -13.16
C GLN A 61 2.42 7.19 -12.32
N ILE A 62 2.22 6.76 -11.07
CA ILE A 62 1.20 7.32 -10.19
C ILE A 62 1.78 8.56 -9.49
N LYS A 63 1.45 9.73 -10.04
CA LYS A 63 2.03 11.02 -9.66
C LYS A 63 1.34 11.73 -8.50
N ASP A 64 0.18 11.24 -8.06
CA ASP A 64 -0.58 11.76 -6.92
C ASP A 64 0.22 11.81 -5.61
N TYR A 65 1.30 11.02 -5.50
CA TYR A 65 2.13 10.87 -4.30
C TYR A 65 3.51 11.53 -4.43
N ASP A 66 3.76 12.24 -5.52
CA ASP A 66 4.99 13.01 -5.67
C ASP A 66 5.01 14.17 -4.66
N ASN A 67 6.18 14.46 -4.11
CA ASN A 67 6.38 15.40 -2.99
C ASN A 67 5.58 15.03 -1.73
N TRP A 68 5.42 13.73 -1.46
CA TRP A 68 4.77 13.22 -0.24
C TRP A 68 5.36 13.84 1.05
N ASP A 69 6.63 14.20 1.02
CA ASP A 69 7.36 14.80 2.14
C ASP A 69 6.89 16.23 2.47
N GLN A 70 6.12 16.87 1.59
CA GLN A 70 5.47 18.17 1.87
C GLN A 70 4.11 18.00 2.56
N VAL A 71 3.51 16.81 2.51
CA VAL A 71 2.18 16.50 3.08
C VAL A 71 2.28 16.04 4.54
N LEU A 72 3.40 15.42 4.88
CA LEU A 72 3.66 14.86 6.21
C LEU A 72 4.19 15.90 7.20
N ASP A 73 4.08 15.58 8.48
CA ASP A 73 4.61 16.41 9.56
C ASP A 73 6.14 16.50 9.46
N LYS A 74 6.68 17.72 9.65
CA LYS A 74 8.13 17.98 9.44
C LYS A 74 9.03 17.05 10.26
N ALA A 75 8.69 16.85 11.53
CA ALA A 75 9.44 15.96 12.42
C ALA A 75 9.48 14.51 11.91
N LEU A 76 8.38 14.04 11.30
CA LEU A 76 8.31 12.72 10.69
C LEU A 76 9.17 12.64 9.42
N VAL A 77 9.12 13.67 8.58
CA VAL A 77 9.92 13.74 7.35
C VAL A 77 11.41 13.76 7.65
N GLU A 78 11.83 14.56 8.62
CA GLU A 78 13.21 14.64 9.09
C GLU A 78 13.69 13.28 9.63
N ASP A 79 12.88 12.63 10.46
CA ASP A 79 13.17 11.31 11.00
C ASP A 79 13.26 10.23 9.89
N ILE A 80 12.35 10.25 8.92
CA ILE A 80 12.40 9.35 7.76
C ILE A 80 13.68 9.61 6.95
N LYS A 81 13.98 10.87 6.60
CA LYS A 81 15.14 11.22 5.76
C LYS A 81 16.47 10.93 6.46
N HIS A 82 16.52 11.00 7.79
CA HIS A 82 17.69 10.65 8.58
C HIS A 82 18.00 9.14 8.49
N HIS A 83 16.98 8.29 8.55
CA HIS A 83 17.16 6.83 8.63
C HIS A 83 17.04 6.10 7.29
N ALA A 84 16.33 6.67 6.31
CA ALA A 84 16.11 6.05 5.01
C ALA A 84 17.14 6.53 3.97
N LYS A 85 18.16 5.68 3.73
CA LYS A 85 19.15 5.92 2.66
C LYS A 85 18.47 6.07 1.29
N ASN A 86 18.86 7.12 0.55
CA ASN A 86 18.43 7.40 -0.82
C ASN A 86 16.90 7.44 -1.01
N ILE A 87 16.17 8.00 -0.05
CA ILE A 87 14.72 8.14 -0.17
C ILE A 87 14.37 9.18 -1.25
N THR A 88 13.48 8.80 -2.17
CA THR A 88 12.97 9.67 -3.23
C THR A 88 11.70 10.39 -2.77
N ALA A 89 11.34 11.48 -3.44
CA ALA A 89 10.08 12.21 -3.17
C ALA A 89 8.89 11.64 -3.96
N ASP A 90 8.99 10.43 -4.52
CA ASP A 90 7.94 9.76 -5.31
C ASP A 90 7.24 8.65 -4.50
N LEU A 91 6.25 7.98 -5.11
CA LEU A 91 5.51 6.86 -4.50
C LEU A 91 6.43 5.75 -3.96
N CYS A 92 7.50 5.40 -4.68
CA CYS A 92 8.45 4.37 -4.19
C CYS A 92 9.16 4.85 -2.92
N GLY A 93 9.51 6.12 -2.85
CA GLY A 93 10.06 6.77 -1.67
C GLY A 93 9.08 6.81 -0.51
N LEU A 94 7.80 7.12 -0.75
CA LEU A 94 6.74 7.07 0.26
C LEU A 94 6.59 5.66 0.86
N ILE A 95 6.50 4.63 0.02
CA ILE A 95 6.43 3.22 0.45
C ILE A 95 7.66 2.85 1.29
N GLN A 96 8.86 3.30 0.87
CA GLN A 96 10.09 3.12 1.64
C GLN A 96 10.06 3.83 3.00
N GLY A 97 9.48 5.03 3.08
CA GLY A 97 9.29 5.79 4.31
C GLY A 97 8.38 5.07 5.29
N ILE A 98 7.20 4.62 4.82
CA ILE A 98 6.24 3.82 5.62
C ILE A 98 6.92 2.56 6.15
N ARG A 99 7.58 1.79 5.27
CA ARG A 99 8.34 0.60 5.66
C ARG A 99 9.39 0.92 6.73
N ASN A 100 10.13 2.03 6.60
CA ASN A 100 11.13 2.42 7.59
C ASN A 100 10.49 2.71 8.95
N LYS A 101 9.36 3.44 8.99
CA LYS A 101 8.68 3.76 10.26
C LYS A 101 8.09 2.54 10.92
N TYR A 102 7.47 1.65 10.15
CA TYR A 102 6.93 0.41 10.69
C TYR A 102 8.03 -0.54 11.22
N THR A 103 9.15 -0.68 10.50
CA THR A 103 10.28 -1.51 10.93
C THR A 103 10.91 -1.01 12.25
N HIS A 104 10.99 0.31 12.44
CA HIS A 104 11.64 0.93 13.61
C HIS A 104 10.63 1.58 14.58
N ARG A 105 9.40 1.05 14.65
CA ARG A 105 8.34 1.63 15.48
C ARG A 105 8.66 1.63 16.98
N ASP A 106 9.37 0.60 17.44
CA ASP A 106 9.76 0.48 18.85
C ASP A 106 10.80 1.54 19.26
N GLU A 107 11.48 2.13 18.28
CA GLU A 107 12.51 3.17 18.44
C GLU A 107 11.94 4.59 18.31
N PHE A 108 10.62 4.76 18.23
CA PHE A 108 10.00 6.08 18.09
C PHE A 108 10.38 7.03 19.22
N THR A 109 10.79 8.24 18.83
CA THR A 109 11.01 9.36 19.76
C THR A 109 9.69 9.77 20.44
N LYS A 110 9.77 10.49 21.56
CA LYS A 110 8.56 10.98 22.26
C LYS A 110 7.57 11.72 21.34
N PRO A 111 8.00 12.65 20.45
CA PRO A 111 7.10 13.30 19.51
C PRO A 111 6.38 12.32 18.57
N LEU A 112 7.08 11.30 18.07
CA LEU A 112 6.47 10.30 17.18
C LEU A 112 5.52 9.37 17.92
N LYS A 113 5.83 8.97 19.16
CA LYS A 113 4.90 8.22 20.02
C LYS A 113 3.64 9.04 20.34
N SER A 114 3.76 10.36 20.55
CA SER A 114 2.59 11.23 20.70
C SER A 114 1.76 11.35 19.42
N LEU A 115 2.39 11.23 18.24
CA LEU A 115 1.70 11.30 16.95
C LEU A 115 0.99 9.98 16.59
N PHE A 116 1.63 8.84 16.83
CA PHE A 116 1.16 7.52 16.38
C PHE A 116 0.61 6.63 17.50
N GLY A 117 0.85 6.96 18.76
CA GLY A 117 0.61 6.03 19.86
C GLY A 117 1.68 4.93 19.95
N GLU A 118 1.33 3.85 20.65
CA GLU A 118 2.23 2.72 20.92
C GLU A 118 2.00 1.52 19.99
N ASP A 119 0.90 1.48 19.25
CA ASP A 119 0.53 0.37 18.38
C ASP A 119 0.66 0.71 16.88
N THR A 120 0.37 -0.26 16.02
CA THR A 120 0.42 -0.09 14.58
C THR A 120 -0.81 0.63 14.02
N THR A 121 -1.89 0.73 14.80
CA THR A 121 -3.13 1.40 14.41
C THR A 121 -2.91 2.87 14.16
N GLY A 122 -2.24 3.59 15.07
CA GLY A 122 -2.06 5.03 14.86
C GLY A 122 -1.06 5.37 13.75
N LEU A 123 -0.02 4.56 13.56
CA LEU A 123 0.91 4.72 12.43
C LEU A 123 0.19 4.55 11.09
N GLU A 124 -0.58 3.47 10.96
CA GLU A 124 -1.27 3.16 9.72
C GLU A 124 -2.42 4.16 9.47
N ALA A 125 -3.21 4.50 10.50
CA ALA A 125 -4.27 5.51 10.41
C ALA A 125 -3.74 6.87 9.98
N TYR A 126 -2.56 7.27 10.44
CA TYR A 126 -1.92 8.51 10.01
C TYR A 126 -1.67 8.53 8.50
N PHE A 127 -1.04 7.48 7.96
CA PHE A 127 -0.79 7.40 6.51
C PHE A 127 -2.08 7.27 5.70
N ARG A 128 -3.08 6.52 6.20
CA ARG A 128 -4.40 6.43 5.55
C ARG A 128 -5.09 7.79 5.50
N TYR A 129 -5.01 8.58 6.57
CA TYR A 129 -5.58 9.93 6.59
C TYR A 129 -4.88 10.87 5.61
N LYS A 130 -3.55 10.84 5.55
CA LYS A 130 -2.75 11.69 4.64
C LYS A 130 -2.89 11.27 3.17
N PHE A 131 -3.04 9.97 2.91
CA PHE A 131 -3.11 9.40 1.56
C PHE A 131 -4.24 8.36 1.43
N PRO A 132 -5.52 8.77 1.36
CA PRO A 132 -6.66 7.85 1.46
C PRO A 132 -6.74 6.77 0.37
N ARG A 133 -6.14 7.00 -0.81
CA ARG A 133 -6.14 6.06 -1.93
C ARG A 133 -4.90 5.17 -2.01
N LEU A 134 -3.89 5.42 -1.17
CA LEU A 134 -2.56 4.82 -1.29
C LEU A 134 -2.60 3.30 -1.32
N LEU A 135 -3.32 2.69 -0.36
CA LEU A 135 -3.41 1.23 -0.27
C LEU A 135 -3.98 0.64 -1.55
N MET A 136 -5.09 1.20 -2.04
CA MET A 136 -5.77 0.68 -3.22
C MET A 136 -4.94 0.83 -4.49
N ASP A 137 -4.26 1.97 -4.66
CA ASP A 137 -3.44 2.22 -5.85
C ASP A 137 -2.20 1.32 -5.88
N VAL A 138 -1.51 1.16 -4.75
CA VAL A 138 -0.37 0.24 -4.64
C VAL A 138 -0.84 -1.21 -4.80
N TYR A 139 -1.96 -1.59 -4.17
CA TYR A 139 -2.54 -2.93 -4.28
C TYR A 139 -2.81 -3.33 -5.72
N LYS A 140 -3.45 -2.46 -6.53
CA LYS A 140 -3.74 -2.73 -7.94
C LYS A 140 -2.47 -3.00 -8.75
N VAL A 141 -1.47 -2.12 -8.61
CA VAL A 141 -0.19 -2.27 -9.32
C VAL A 141 0.53 -3.54 -8.90
N MET A 142 0.56 -3.83 -7.59
CA MET A 142 1.17 -5.07 -7.07
C MET A 142 0.42 -6.31 -7.57
N LYS A 143 -0.90 -6.30 -7.64
CA LYS A 143 -1.71 -7.43 -8.14
C LYS A 143 -1.44 -7.72 -9.62
N GLU A 144 -1.31 -6.67 -10.43
CA GLU A 144 -1.07 -6.76 -11.86
C GLU A 144 0.36 -7.25 -12.18
N HIS A 145 1.37 -6.71 -11.50
CA HIS A 145 2.77 -6.91 -11.86
C HIS A 145 3.53 -7.92 -10.99
N CYS A 146 3.09 -8.20 -9.77
CA CYS A 146 3.81 -9.12 -8.90
C CYS A 146 3.60 -10.57 -9.34
N VAL A 147 4.62 -11.13 -9.99
CA VAL A 147 4.61 -12.50 -10.49
C VAL A 147 4.66 -13.48 -9.30
N ARG A 148 3.75 -14.48 -9.33
CA ARG A 148 3.59 -15.65 -8.44
C ARG A 148 4.61 -15.85 -7.31
N GLY A 149 4.11 -16.20 -6.11
CA GLY A 149 4.94 -16.57 -4.97
C GLY A 149 4.22 -16.36 -3.64
N PRO A 150 4.93 -16.48 -2.50
CA PRO A 150 4.34 -16.32 -1.17
C PRO A 150 3.61 -14.99 -0.97
N PHE A 151 4.09 -13.91 -1.58
CA PHE A 151 3.44 -12.60 -1.56
C PHE A 151 2.03 -12.65 -2.18
N ARG A 152 1.89 -13.31 -3.34
CA ARG A 152 0.63 -13.37 -4.08
C ARG A 152 -0.41 -14.17 -3.31
N GLN A 153 0.02 -15.28 -2.71
CA GLN A 153 -0.83 -16.10 -1.86
C GLN A 153 -1.28 -15.35 -0.60
N LYS A 154 -0.37 -14.64 0.06
CA LYS A 154 -0.65 -13.89 1.28
C LYS A 154 -1.65 -12.76 1.06
N TYR A 155 -1.46 -11.95 0.02
CA TYR A 155 -2.21 -10.69 -0.15
C TYR A 155 -3.32 -10.75 -1.21
N PHE A 156 -3.32 -11.72 -2.11
CA PHE A 156 -4.34 -11.83 -3.16
C PHE A 156 -5.10 -13.16 -3.14
N GLY A 157 -4.67 -14.13 -2.33
CA GLY A 157 -5.27 -15.47 -2.29
C GLY A 157 -5.01 -16.30 -3.55
N GLU A 158 -3.99 -15.93 -4.35
CA GLU A 158 -3.62 -16.52 -5.65
C GLU A 158 -2.23 -17.17 -5.66
#